data_AF-D6PLH5-F1
#
_entry.id   AF-D6PLH5-F1
#
_cell.length_a   1.000
_cell.length_b   1.000
_cell.length_c   1.000
_cell.angle_alpha   90.00
_cell.angle_beta   90.00
_cell.angle_gamma   90.00
#
_symmetry.space_group_name_H-M   'P 1'
#
loop_
_entity.id
_entity.type
_entity.pdbx_description
1 polymer ?
#
loop_
_entity_poly.entity_id
_entity_poly.type
_entity_poly.pdbx_seq_one_letter_code
_entity_poly.pdbx_strand_id
1 'polypeptide(L)'
;MTSSTVGVNVGVLGTAGQDYIAYCFSQKSGFSSMGSYTGNGNADGAFVYTGFKPAFVIIKNTAGTYNWIMADNKRSTSGGTNVVDYYLTPNTSDAEGSTGTSRDLDLLSNGFKFRGDGSELNGSGVNYIYMAFAEAPLVGSNNVPATAR
;
A
#
# COMPACT_ATOMS: atom_id res chain seq x y z
N MET A 1 17.30 -5.77 -5.54
CA MET A 1 17.02 -6.91 -6.43
C MET A 1 17.68 -6.64 -7.78
N THR A 2 18.57 -7.53 -8.22
CA THR A 2 19.35 -7.43 -9.47
C THR A 2 18.76 -8.25 -10.63
N SER A 3 17.62 -8.90 -10.42
CA SER A 3 16.95 -9.69 -11.45
C SER A 3 15.93 -8.82 -12.19
N SER A 4 16.06 -8.75 -13.52
CA SER A 4 15.13 -8.08 -14.44
C SER A 4 14.17 -9.07 -15.12
N THR A 5 14.21 -10.35 -14.75
CA THR A 5 13.38 -11.39 -15.37
C THR A 5 12.18 -11.71 -14.50
N VAL A 6 10.98 -11.55 -15.07
CA VAL A 6 9.72 -12.03 -14.49
C VAL A 6 9.42 -13.38 -15.13
N GLY A 7 9.44 -14.45 -14.32
CA GLY A 7 9.08 -15.79 -14.74
C GLY A 7 7.66 -16.14 -14.31
N VAL A 8 6.82 -16.62 -15.22
CA VAL A 8 5.49 -17.16 -14.92
C VAL A 8 5.56 -18.68 -15.03
N ASN A 9 5.27 -19.39 -13.94
CA ASN A 9 5.20 -20.85 -13.94
C ASN A 9 3.76 -21.29 -14.27
N VAL A 10 3.59 -21.99 -15.40
CA VAL A 10 2.30 -22.51 -15.85
C VAL A 10 2.02 -23.80 -15.07
N GLY A 11 1.03 -23.75 -14.16
CA GLY A 11 0.66 -24.85 -13.28
C GLY A 11 -0.07 -24.38 -12.03
N VAL A 12 0.47 -23.37 -11.32
CA VAL A 12 -0.14 -22.81 -10.10
C VAL A 12 -0.84 -21.47 -10.38
N LEU A 13 -0.31 -20.66 -11.31
CA LEU A 13 -0.79 -19.31 -11.63
C LEU A 13 -1.48 -19.21 -12.99
N GLY A 14 -1.37 -20.26 -13.80
CA GLY A 14 -1.73 -20.27 -15.22
C GLY A 14 -2.41 -21.56 -15.63
N THR A 15 -3.71 -21.51 -15.94
CA THR A 15 -4.36 -22.55 -16.74
C THR A 15 -3.95 -22.32 -18.18
N ALA A 16 -3.42 -23.36 -18.84
CA ALA A 16 -3.03 -23.26 -20.24
C ALA A 16 -4.24 -22.80 -21.09
N GLY A 17 -4.01 -21.81 -21.96
CA GLY A 17 -5.04 -21.26 -22.85
C GLY A 17 -5.81 -20.03 -22.31
N GLN A 18 -5.46 -19.52 -21.12
CA GLN A 18 -6.03 -18.28 -20.58
C GLN A 18 -5.12 -17.07 -20.81
N ASP A 19 -5.73 -15.91 -21.01
CA ASP A 19 -5.02 -14.63 -21.10
C ASP A 19 -4.68 -14.07 -19.71
N TYR A 20 -3.46 -13.54 -19.55
CA TYR A 20 -2.97 -12.98 -18.30
C TYR A 20 -2.35 -11.60 -18.54
N ILE A 21 -2.51 -10.71 -17.55
CA ILE A 21 -1.85 -9.40 -17.52
C ILE A 21 -0.99 -9.33 -16.25
N ALA A 22 0.28 -8.98 -16.39
CA ALA A 22 1.20 -8.77 -15.27
C ALA A 22 1.52 -7.29 -15.10
N TYR A 23 1.15 -6.72 -13.96
CA TYR A 23 1.55 -5.37 -13.57
C TYR A 23 2.82 -5.45 -12.72
N CYS A 24 3.95 -5.04 -13.30
CA CYS A 24 5.25 -5.11 -12.65
C CYS A 24 5.72 -3.72 -12.24
N PHE A 25 6.06 -3.55 -10.96
CA PHE A 25 6.51 -2.28 -10.42
C PHE A 25 7.88 -2.43 -9.76
N SER A 26 8.68 -1.37 -9.82
CA SER A 26 9.98 -1.27 -9.16
C SER A 26 9.97 -0.10 -8.20
N GLN A 27 10.71 -0.24 -7.09
CA GLN A 27 11.03 0.88 -6.21
C GLN A 27 11.86 1.92 -6.96
N LYS A 28 11.51 3.18 -6.77
CA LYS A 28 12.25 4.35 -7.23
C LYS A 28 12.20 5.40 -6.14
N SER A 29 13.38 5.78 -5.63
CA SER A 29 13.48 6.76 -4.55
C SER A 29 12.68 8.02 -4.87
N GLY A 30 11.82 8.44 -3.94
CA GLY A 30 10.94 9.60 -4.10
C GLY A 30 9.68 9.38 -4.95
N PHE A 31 9.53 8.25 -5.65
CA PHE A 31 8.33 7.95 -6.46
C PHE A 31 7.54 6.77 -5.92
N SER A 32 8.21 5.68 -5.57
CA SER A 32 7.58 4.43 -5.20
C SER A 32 8.40 3.65 -4.18
N SER A 33 7.70 3.07 -3.21
CA SER A 33 8.28 2.22 -2.17
C SER A 33 7.46 0.95 -2.06
N MET A 34 8.14 -0.19 -2.09
CA MET A 34 7.55 -1.52 -1.88
C MET A 34 8.34 -2.21 -0.77
N GLY A 35 7.67 -2.94 0.11
CA GLY A 35 8.35 -3.59 1.22
C GLY A 35 7.40 -4.41 2.05
N SER A 36 7.85 -4.71 3.27
CA SER A 36 7.06 -5.42 4.27
C SER A 36 7.13 -4.72 5.62
N TYR A 37 6.11 -4.93 6.43
CA TYR A 37 6.08 -4.52 7.83
C TYR A 37 5.38 -5.58 8.67
N THR A 38 5.59 -5.52 9.99
CA THR A 38 4.90 -6.37 10.96
C THR A 38 3.91 -5.52 11.74
N GLY A 39 2.65 -5.96 11.76
CA GLY A 39 1.59 -5.30 12.51
C GLY A 39 1.80 -5.44 14.02
N ASN A 40 1.33 -4.44 14.77
CA ASN A 40 1.48 -4.37 16.23
C ASN A 40 0.17 -4.60 17.00
N GLY A 41 -0.97 -4.71 16.31
CA GLY A 41 -2.29 -4.92 16.93
C GLY A 41 -2.75 -3.78 17.82
N ASN A 42 -2.28 -2.55 17.58
CA ASN A 42 -2.62 -1.37 18.37
C ASN A 42 -3.24 -0.28 17.50
N ALA A 43 -4.17 0.49 18.06
CA ALA A 43 -4.71 1.70 17.44
C ALA A 43 -3.63 2.76 17.20
N ASP A 44 -2.57 2.83 18.02
CA ASP A 44 -1.34 3.52 17.65
C ASP A 44 -0.43 2.57 16.85
N GLY A 45 -0.87 2.33 15.62
CA GLY A 45 -0.39 1.23 14.80
C GLY A 45 1.02 1.40 14.24
N ALA A 46 1.49 0.38 13.53
CA ALA A 46 2.81 0.40 12.92
C ALA A 46 2.97 1.61 11.97
N PHE A 47 4.11 2.27 12.06
CA PHE A 47 4.51 3.31 11.11
C PHE A 47 5.43 2.72 10.05
N VAL A 48 5.13 3.01 8.79
CA VAL A 48 5.92 2.57 7.63
C VAL A 48 6.51 3.79 6.93
N TYR A 49 7.83 3.89 6.95
CA TYR A 49 8.56 4.95 6.28
C TYR A 49 8.71 4.64 4.78
N THR A 50 8.35 5.60 3.93
CA THR A 50 8.50 5.52 2.46
C THR A 50 9.46 6.57 1.91
N GLY A 51 9.77 7.61 2.71
CA GLY A 51 10.62 8.73 2.29
C GLY A 51 9.90 9.79 1.45
N PHE A 52 8.58 9.70 1.32
CA PHE A 52 7.73 10.66 0.62
C PHE A 52 6.31 10.61 1.18
N LYS A 53 5.48 11.61 0.87
CA LYS A 53 4.04 11.57 1.16
C LYS A 53 3.33 10.65 0.17
N PRO A 54 2.76 9.50 0.58
CA PRO A 54 2.06 8.64 -0.36
C PRO A 54 0.72 9.25 -0.78
N ALA A 55 0.36 9.15 -2.06
CA ALA A 55 -1.01 9.39 -2.54
C ALA A 55 -1.82 8.10 -2.63
N PHE A 56 -1.13 6.96 -2.77
CA PHE A 56 -1.75 5.65 -2.91
C PHE A 56 -0.90 4.62 -2.18
N VAL A 57 -1.56 3.73 -1.44
CA VAL A 57 -0.95 2.58 -0.78
C VAL A 57 -1.87 1.37 -1.00
N ILE A 58 -1.28 0.25 -1.42
CA ILE A 58 -1.94 -1.05 -1.45
C ILE A 58 -1.22 -2.00 -0.52
N ILE A 59 -1.98 -2.73 0.30
CA ILE A 59 -1.48 -3.59 1.38
C ILE A 59 -2.10 -4.97 1.26
N LYS A 60 -1.31 -6.00 1.57
CA LYS A 60 -1.76 -7.38 1.69
C LYS A 60 -1.20 -8.04 2.93
N ASN A 61 -2.10 -8.61 3.72
CA ASN A 61 -1.76 -9.58 4.75
C ASN A 61 -1.16 -10.84 4.10
N THR A 62 0.06 -11.22 4.48
CA THR A 62 0.74 -12.39 3.92
C THR A 62 0.53 -13.68 4.72
N ALA A 63 -0.05 -13.59 5.92
CA ALA A 63 -0.27 -14.73 6.82
C ALA A 63 -1.71 -15.27 6.79
N GLY A 64 -2.69 -14.44 6.44
CA GLY A 64 -4.12 -14.79 6.42
C GLY A 64 -4.76 -14.72 5.03
N THR A 65 -6.04 -15.09 4.96
CA THR A 65 -6.86 -15.11 3.72
C THR A 65 -7.57 -13.78 3.41
N TYR A 66 -7.15 -12.69 4.05
CA TYR A 66 -7.78 -11.36 3.90
C TYR A 66 -7.60 -10.77 2.52
N ASN A 67 -8.52 -9.90 2.10
CA ASN A 67 -8.44 -9.19 0.83
C ASN A 67 -7.25 -8.21 0.80
N TRP A 68 -6.86 -7.80 -0.42
CA TRP A 68 -5.99 -6.65 -0.60
C TRP A 68 -6.77 -5.38 -0.22
N ILE A 69 -6.10 -4.41 0.39
CA ILE A 69 -6.71 -3.12 0.71
C ILE A 69 -5.97 -2.03 -0.05
N MET A 70 -6.70 -1.26 -0.86
CA MET A 70 -6.22 -0.07 -1.55
C MET A 70 -6.76 1.17 -0.85
N ALA A 71 -5.85 2.05 -0.46
CA ALA A 71 -6.11 3.32 0.20
C ALA A 71 -5.44 4.46 -0.59
N ASP A 72 -6.12 5.60 -0.69
CA ASP A 72 -5.61 6.76 -1.40
C ASP A 72 -6.16 8.08 -0.84
N ASN A 73 -5.50 9.18 -1.23
CA ASN A 73 -5.83 10.52 -0.74
C ASN A 73 -6.94 11.23 -1.54
N LYS A 74 -7.58 10.59 -2.53
CA LYS A 74 -8.63 11.21 -3.37
C LYS A 74 -10.03 10.72 -3.04
N ARG A 75 -10.16 9.47 -2.61
CA ARG A 75 -11.44 8.91 -2.11
C ARG A 75 -11.79 9.43 -0.73
N SER A 76 -10.80 9.89 0.02
CA SER A 76 -11.04 10.28 1.38
C SER A 76 -11.93 11.52 1.50
N THR A 77 -12.92 11.46 2.39
CA THR A 77 -13.82 12.59 2.70
C THR A 77 -13.45 13.30 3.98
N SER A 78 -12.28 12.99 4.55
CA SER A 78 -11.84 13.42 5.89
C SER A 78 -11.46 14.91 6.00
N GLY A 79 -11.98 15.76 5.11
CA GLY A 79 -11.91 17.22 5.21
C GLY A 79 -10.50 17.80 5.15
N GLY A 80 -9.53 17.07 4.60
CA GLY A 80 -8.13 17.48 4.54
C GLY A 80 -7.28 17.04 5.73
N THR A 81 -7.80 16.14 6.59
CA THR A 81 -6.93 15.40 7.52
C THR A 81 -6.11 14.34 6.77
N ASN A 82 -5.07 13.81 7.42
CA ASN A 82 -4.25 12.74 6.82
C ASN A 82 -4.97 11.39 6.76
N VAL A 83 -6.14 11.26 7.38
CA VAL A 83 -6.88 10.00 7.51
C VAL A 83 -7.46 9.60 6.17
N VAL A 84 -7.31 8.32 5.84
CA VAL A 84 -8.07 7.66 4.79
C VAL A 84 -9.26 6.94 5.44
N ASP A 85 -10.47 7.33 5.04
CA ASP A 85 -11.77 6.85 5.57
C ASP A 85 -12.50 5.87 4.62
N TYR A 86 -11.94 5.66 3.42
CA TYR A 86 -12.47 4.77 2.39
C TYR A 86 -11.39 3.90 1.76
N TYR A 87 -11.76 2.68 1.36
CA TYR A 87 -10.87 1.75 0.69
C TYR A 87 -11.55 0.96 -0.42
N LEU A 88 -10.74 0.34 -1.27
CA LEU A 88 -11.17 -0.65 -2.24
C LEU A 88 -10.46 -1.98 -2.04
N THR A 89 -11.14 -3.06 -2.41
CA THR A 89 -10.64 -4.43 -2.39
C THR A 89 -10.47 -4.93 -3.83
N PRO A 90 -9.29 -4.75 -4.47
CA PRO A 90 -9.10 -4.97 -5.91
C PRO A 90 -9.34 -6.41 -6.36
N ASN A 91 -9.33 -7.36 -5.43
CA ASN A 91 -9.56 -8.77 -5.68
C ASN A 91 -11.03 -9.20 -5.48
N THR A 92 -11.95 -8.23 -5.43
CA THR A 92 -13.40 -8.43 -5.27
C THR A 92 -14.17 -7.47 -6.19
N SER A 93 -15.47 -7.70 -6.37
CA SER A 93 -16.37 -6.77 -7.08
C SER A 93 -17.17 -5.87 -6.14
N ASP A 94 -16.77 -5.80 -4.87
CA ASP A 94 -17.48 -5.01 -3.86
C ASP A 94 -17.38 -3.50 -4.17
N ALA A 95 -18.40 -2.76 -3.76
CA ALA A 95 -18.36 -1.30 -3.78
C ALA A 95 -17.28 -0.78 -2.80
N GLU A 96 -17.00 0.53 -2.84
CA GLU A 96 -16.10 1.13 -1.86
C GLU A 96 -16.56 0.86 -0.42
N GLY A 97 -15.61 0.51 0.44
CA GLY A 97 -15.85 0.25 1.85
C GLY A 97 -15.39 1.44 2.69
N SER A 98 -16.09 1.72 3.78
CA SER A 98 -15.56 2.61 4.82
C SER A 98 -14.55 1.85 5.67
N THR A 99 -13.40 2.45 5.93
CA THR A 99 -12.33 1.87 6.75
C THR A 99 -12.82 1.51 8.14
N GLY A 100 -13.62 2.39 8.74
CA GLY A 100 -13.95 2.35 10.17
C GLY A 100 -12.69 2.31 11.04
N THR A 101 -12.86 2.11 12.35
CA THR A 101 -11.74 2.18 13.29
C THR A 101 -10.67 1.10 13.10
N SER A 102 -10.98 -0.01 12.41
CA SER A 102 -10.06 -1.15 12.26
C SER A 102 -9.12 -1.03 11.07
N ARG A 103 -9.50 -0.27 10.03
CA ARG A 103 -8.71 -0.14 8.78
C ARG A 103 -8.22 1.28 8.53
N ASP A 104 -8.48 2.20 9.46
CA ASP A 104 -8.01 3.58 9.35
C ASP A 104 -6.48 3.64 9.29
N LEU A 105 -5.99 4.50 8.41
CA LEU A 105 -4.58 4.84 8.30
C LEU A 105 -4.41 6.32 7.95
N ASP A 106 -3.30 6.89 8.41
CA ASP A 106 -2.86 8.22 8.05
C ASP A 106 -1.83 8.15 6.93
N LEU A 107 -1.99 8.96 5.89
CA LEU A 107 -0.96 9.25 4.89
C LEU A 107 -0.15 10.47 5.36
N LEU A 108 1.06 10.21 5.86
CA LEU A 108 1.95 11.20 6.45
C LEU A 108 2.96 11.72 5.42
N SER A 109 3.66 12.81 5.74
CA SER A 109 4.62 13.46 4.83
C SER A 109 5.81 12.59 4.41
N ASN A 110 6.08 11.50 5.13
CA ASN A 110 7.22 10.62 4.93
C ASN A 110 6.86 9.12 4.93
N GLY A 111 5.57 8.78 4.92
CA GLY A 111 5.12 7.42 5.12
C GLY A 111 3.63 7.31 5.39
N PHE A 112 3.24 6.21 6.02
CA PHE A 112 1.88 6.00 6.48
C PHE A 112 1.86 5.30 7.83
N LYS A 113 0.81 5.52 8.61
CA LYS A 113 0.64 4.94 9.96
C LYS A 113 -0.75 4.36 10.10
N PHE A 114 -0.88 3.18 10.71
CA PHE A 114 -2.19 2.63 11.04
C PHE A 114 -2.79 3.29 12.28
N ARG A 115 -4.10 3.53 12.24
CA ARG A 115 -4.91 3.99 13.37
C ARG A 115 -5.79 2.90 13.97
N GLY A 116 -5.85 1.76 13.30
CA GLY A 116 -6.60 0.57 13.72
C GLY A 116 -5.70 -0.62 14.00
N ASP A 117 -6.30 -1.63 14.63
CA ASP A 117 -5.71 -2.93 14.96
C ASP A 117 -6.26 -4.08 14.09
N GLY A 118 -6.99 -3.73 13.01
CA GLY A 118 -7.66 -4.69 12.14
C GLY A 118 -6.67 -5.69 11.55
N SER A 119 -7.04 -6.97 11.54
CA SER A 119 -6.17 -8.06 11.07
C SER A 119 -5.82 -7.95 9.58
N GLU A 120 -6.61 -7.23 8.80
CA GLU A 120 -6.36 -6.93 7.40
C GLU A 120 -5.12 -6.07 7.18
N LEU A 121 -4.78 -5.19 8.13
CA LEU A 121 -3.74 -4.16 7.97
C LEU A 121 -2.71 -4.11 9.11
N ASN A 122 -3.06 -4.44 10.35
CA ASN A 122 -2.22 -4.20 11.52
C ASN A 122 -2.43 -5.22 12.66
N GLY A 123 -2.73 -6.48 12.35
CA GLY A 123 -2.80 -7.57 13.33
C GLY A 123 -1.45 -7.81 14.03
N SER A 124 -1.47 -8.11 15.33
CA SER A 124 -0.27 -8.28 16.15
C SER A 124 0.62 -9.43 15.68
N GLY A 125 1.88 -9.14 15.38
CA GLY A 125 2.86 -10.14 14.93
C GLY A 125 2.62 -10.66 13.51
N VAL A 126 1.66 -10.08 12.78
CA VAL A 126 1.34 -10.48 11.42
C VAL A 126 2.20 -9.73 10.42
N ASN A 127 2.69 -10.42 9.40
CA ASN A 127 3.46 -9.81 8.33
C ASN A 127 2.55 -9.36 7.17
N TYR A 128 2.92 -8.21 6.60
CA TYR A 128 2.23 -7.57 5.51
C TYR A 128 3.23 -7.16 4.44
N ILE A 129 2.80 -7.14 3.18
CA ILE A 129 3.51 -6.48 2.09
C ILE A 129 2.73 -5.24 1.67
N TYR A 130 3.46 -4.23 1.21
CA TYR A 130 2.88 -3.00 0.73
C TYR A 130 3.54 -2.50 -0.55
N MET A 131 2.79 -1.69 -1.28
CA MET A 131 3.27 -0.88 -2.39
C MET A 131 2.66 0.52 -2.27
N ALA A 132 3.51 1.53 -2.26
CA ALA A 132 3.14 2.92 -2.08
C ALA A 132 3.69 3.79 -3.21
N PHE A 133 2.91 4.78 -3.66
CA PHE A 133 3.30 5.76 -4.67
C PHE A 133 3.15 7.19 -4.15
N ALA A 134 4.11 8.04 -4.49
CA ALA A 134 4.17 9.42 -4.01
C ALA A 134 3.06 10.30 -4.60
N GLU A 135 2.53 11.22 -3.79
CA GLU A 135 1.61 12.27 -4.25
C GLU A 135 2.28 13.25 -5.20
N ALA A 136 3.46 13.71 -4.79
CA ALA A 136 4.34 14.54 -5.58
C ALA A 136 5.74 13.97 -5.40
N PRO A 137 6.41 13.52 -6.48
CA PRO A 137 7.76 13.03 -6.38
C PRO A 137 8.66 14.14 -5.86
N LEU A 138 9.29 13.92 -4.70
CA LEU A 138 10.28 14.83 -4.14
C LEU A 138 11.62 14.67 -4.88
N VAL A 139 11.60 14.55 -6.21
CA VAL A 139 12.80 14.64 -7.05
C VAL A 139 12.58 15.75 -8.07
N GLY A 140 13.43 16.78 -8.02
CA GLY A 140 13.57 17.74 -9.09
C GLY A 140 14.13 17.08 -10.35
N SER A 141 14.11 17.82 -11.46
CA SER A 141 14.80 17.39 -12.69
C SER A 141 16.24 17.01 -12.35
N ASN A 142 16.72 15.88 -12.88
CA ASN A 142 18.06 15.30 -12.65
C ASN A 142 18.30 14.60 -11.31
N ASN A 143 17.32 13.87 -10.77
CA ASN A 143 17.56 12.98 -9.61
C ASN A 143 17.95 13.72 -8.32
N VAL A 144 17.80 15.05 -8.28
CA VAL A 144 18.05 15.88 -7.10
C VAL A 144 16.79 15.88 -6.25
N PRO A 145 16.82 15.49 -4.97
CA PRO A 145 15.63 15.53 -4.14
C PRO A 145 15.01 16.95 -4.11
N ALA A 146 13.77 17.11 -4.56
CA ALA A 146 13.02 18.34 -4.41
C ALA A 146 12.59 18.50 -2.96
N THR A 147 12.83 19.68 -2.39
CA THR A 147 12.43 20.01 -1.02
C THR A 147 10.90 20.04 -0.90
N ALA A 148 10.36 19.44 0.16
CA ALA A 148 8.93 19.53 0.46
C ALA A 148 8.53 21.01 0.68
N ARG A 149 7.40 21.43 0.09
CA ARG A 149 6.76 22.74 0.32
C ARG A 149 5.60 22.59 1.28
#